data_AF-A0A1M6P1R6-F1
#
_entry.id   AF-A0A1M6P1R6-F1
#
_cell.length_a   1.000
_cell.length_b   1.000
_cell.length_c   1.000
_cell.angle_alpha   90.00
_cell.angle_beta   90.00
_cell.angle_gamma   90.00
#
_symmetry.space_group_name_H-M   'P 1'
#
loop_
_entity.id
_entity.type
_entity.pdbx_description
1 polymer ?
#
loop_
_entity_poly.entity_id
_entity_poly.type
_entity_poly.pdbx_seq_one_letter_code
_entity_poly.pdbx_strand_id
1 'polypeptide(L)'
;MAEIPEILSVVPVLDHRLNIEFGSGSLLDLDMRHCMRTNRYYNLNKPEVFRAVVTDGDKLIFVPDDVFTPDIFPREAVNMALRKRYHDPIVFLQVQPLENSCIRLEMATGSVLLLNLENHRRTNRYRVLQNEELFRSVRAAGESLVFGTAEGGKTLRISEDELTHLMLSVPDQEEGLSE
;
A
#
# COMPACT_ATOMS: atom_id res chain seq x y z
N MET A 1 -11.08 10.25 -20.74
CA MET A 1 -11.43 9.94 -19.34
C MET A 1 -10.39 10.62 -18.47
N ALA A 2 -10.77 11.24 -17.35
CA ALA A 2 -9.78 11.77 -16.41
C ALA A 2 -9.04 10.60 -15.76
N GLU A 3 -7.72 10.63 -15.77
CA GLU A 3 -6.88 9.65 -15.07
C GLU A 3 -7.12 9.80 -13.56
N ILE A 4 -7.37 8.69 -12.87
CA ILE A 4 -7.54 8.71 -11.41
C ILE A 4 -6.16 9.00 -10.82
N PRO A 5 -5.99 10.05 -9.97
CA PRO A 5 -4.70 10.32 -9.34
C PRO A 5 -4.22 9.13 -8.51
N GLU A 6 -2.91 8.86 -8.51
CA GLU A 6 -2.35 7.77 -7.71
C GLU A 6 -2.54 8.03 -6.21
N ILE A 7 -2.43 9.29 -5.77
CA ILE A 7 -2.68 9.75 -4.40
C ILE A 7 -3.91 10.67 -4.41
N LEU A 8 -4.95 10.29 -3.68
CA LEU A 8 -6.15 11.11 -3.52
C LEU A 8 -6.03 12.09 -2.37
N SER A 9 -5.43 11.65 -1.26
CA SER A 9 -5.27 12.50 -0.08
C SER A 9 -4.08 12.07 0.76
N VAL A 10 -3.52 13.03 1.50
CA VAL A 10 -2.50 12.81 2.53
C VAL A 10 -2.82 13.65 3.76
N VAL A 11 -2.73 13.03 4.93
CA VAL A 11 -2.90 13.71 6.22
C VAL A 11 -1.72 13.38 7.12
N PRO A 12 -0.93 14.38 7.55
CA PRO A 12 0.11 14.15 8.54
C PRO A 12 -0.52 13.93 9.91
N VAL A 13 0.01 12.95 10.63
CA VAL A 13 -0.39 12.58 11.99
C VAL A 13 0.77 12.87 12.94
N LEU A 14 0.67 12.43 14.19
CA LEU A 14 1.74 12.51 15.18
C LEU A 14 2.90 11.56 14.84
N ASP A 15 4.07 11.86 15.42
CA ASP A 15 5.25 11.00 15.43
C ASP A 15 5.76 10.53 14.05
N HIS A 16 5.74 11.43 13.06
CA HIS A 16 6.19 11.16 11.69
C HIS A 16 5.38 10.08 10.97
N ARG A 17 4.06 10.06 11.20
CA ARG A 17 3.12 9.20 10.48
C ARG A 17 2.34 9.98 9.44
N LEU A 18 2.07 9.34 8.30
CA LEU A 18 1.20 9.86 7.25
C LEU A 18 0.07 8.88 6.98
N ASN A 19 -1.16 9.37 6.97
CA ASN A 19 -2.29 8.65 6.40
C ASN A 19 -2.42 9.04 4.93
N ILE A 20 -2.30 8.07 4.04
CA ILE A 20 -2.31 8.25 2.58
C ILE A 20 -3.47 7.43 2.02
N GLU A 21 -4.29 8.06 1.19
CA GLU A 21 -5.35 7.40 0.41
C GLU A 21 -4.93 7.34 -1.06
N PHE A 22 -4.92 6.14 -1.63
CA PHE A 22 -4.56 5.93 -3.02
C PHE A 22 -5.79 5.89 -3.93
N GLY A 23 -5.60 6.20 -5.21
CA GLY A 23 -6.63 6.12 -6.25
C GLY A 23 -7.27 4.72 -6.39
N SER A 24 -6.55 3.67 -5.99
CA SER A 24 -7.03 2.29 -5.93
C SER A 24 -8.16 2.06 -4.91
N GLY A 25 -8.35 3.00 -3.97
CA GLY A 25 -9.18 2.86 -2.78
C GLY A 25 -8.48 2.15 -1.61
N SER A 26 -7.17 1.85 -1.75
CA SER A 26 -6.34 1.34 -0.65
C SER A 26 -5.85 2.49 0.23
N LEU A 27 -5.59 2.19 1.51
CA LEU A 27 -5.07 3.16 2.48
C LEU A 27 -3.71 2.71 3.02
N LEU A 28 -2.87 3.68 3.34
CA LEU A 28 -1.59 3.47 3.99
C LEU A 28 -1.44 4.42 5.18
N ASP A 29 -1.33 3.85 6.38
CA ASP A 29 -0.79 4.53 7.56
C ASP A 29 0.71 4.24 7.61
N LEU A 30 1.49 5.19 7.08
CA LEU A 30 2.93 5.08 6.92
C LEU A 30 3.66 5.59 8.17
N ASP A 31 4.42 4.72 8.84
CA ASP A 31 5.38 5.10 9.89
C ASP A 31 6.76 5.39 9.29
N MET A 32 7.10 6.68 9.22
CA MET A 32 8.37 7.13 8.64
C MET A 32 9.51 7.28 9.66
N ARG A 33 9.33 6.94 10.94
CA ARG A 33 10.36 7.18 11.99
C ARG A 33 11.69 6.53 11.67
N HIS A 34 11.66 5.38 10.98
CA HIS A 34 12.86 4.69 10.55
C HIS A 34 13.56 5.41 9.38
N CYS A 35 12.81 6.10 8.51
CA CYS A 35 13.32 6.90 7.40
C CYS A 35 14.02 8.17 7.88
N MET A 36 13.50 8.80 8.94
CA MET A 36 13.99 10.08 9.49
C MET A 36 15.45 10.04 9.95
N ARG A 37 16.03 8.84 10.13
CA ARG A 37 17.42 8.61 10.51
C ARG A 37 18.39 8.60 9.33
N THR A 38 17.88 8.77 8.11
CA THR A 38 18.69 8.78 6.89
C THR A 38 18.87 10.19 6.37
N ASN A 39 19.98 10.45 5.67
CA ASN A 39 20.29 11.79 5.14
C ASN A 39 19.19 12.32 4.20
N ARG A 40 18.56 11.45 3.40
CA ARG A 40 17.53 11.84 2.44
C ARG A 40 16.31 12.47 3.11
N TYR A 41 15.88 11.94 4.26
CA TYR A 41 14.66 12.40 4.96
C TYR A 41 14.98 13.28 6.17
N TYR A 42 16.24 13.67 6.37
CA TYR A 42 16.65 14.37 7.58
C TYR A 42 15.89 15.68 7.80
N ASN A 43 15.62 16.44 6.73
CA ASN A 43 14.88 17.69 6.81
C ASN A 43 13.42 17.52 7.26
N LEU A 44 12.85 16.33 7.07
CA LEU A 44 11.51 16.00 7.52
C LEU A 44 11.43 15.81 9.05
N ASN A 45 12.55 15.84 9.79
CA ASN A 45 12.53 15.93 11.25
C ASN A 45 12.02 17.28 11.76
N LYS A 46 11.97 18.31 10.91
CA LYS A 46 11.35 19.60 11.24
C LYS A 46 9.83 19.42 11.26
N PRO A 47 9.15 19.52 12.41
CA PRO A 47 7.74 19.18 12.51
C PRO A 47 6.84 20.08 11.64
N GLU A 48 7.24 21.33 11.43
CA GLU A 48 6.56 22.27 10.53
C GLU A 48 6.62 21.85 9.06
N VAL A 49 7.75 21.27 8.61
CA VAL A 49 7.92 20.77 7.24
C VAL A 49 7.10 19.50 7.05
N PHE A 50 7.22 18.55 7.98
CA PHE A 50 6.49 17.28 7.90
C PHE A 50 4.97 17.48 7.89
N ARG A 51 4.46 18.37 8.74
CA ARG A 51 3.02 18.65 8.84
C ARG A 51 2.48 19.50 7.69
N ALA A 52 3.34 20.10 6.89
CA ALA A 52 2.94 20.85 5.71
C ALA A 52 2.93 19.99 4.44
N VAL A 53 2.93 18.66 4.58
CA VAL A 53 2.81 17.73 3.45
C VAL A 53 1.51 17.96 2.70
N VAL A 54 1.61 17.96 1.38
CA VAL A 54 0.50 18.02 0.43
C VAL A 54 0.73 16.99 -0.68
N THR A 55 -0.24 16.80 -1.56
CA THR A 55 -0.09 16.00 -2.77
C THR A 55 -0.63 16.76 -3.97
N ASP A 56 0.02 16.58 -5.12
CA ASP A 56 -0.46 17.02 -6.43
C ASP A 56 -1.25 15.93 -7.17
N GLY A 57 -1.39 14.74 -6.57
CA GLY A 57 -1.98 13.55 -7.18
C GLY A 57 -0.94 12.48 -7.55
N ASP A 58 0.30 12.87 -7.86
CA ASP A 58 1.34 11.97 -8.36
C ASP A 58 2.41 11.69 -7.30
N LYS A 59 2.59 12.59 -6.33
CA LYS A 59 3.59 12.49 -5.28
C LYS A 59 3.19 13.24 -4.02
N LEU A 60 3.91 12.98 -2.93
CA LEU A 60 3.87 13.76 -1.71
C LEU A 60 4.94 14.85 -1.77
N ILE A 61 4.54 16.08 -1.48
CA ILE A 61 5.38 17.28 -1.50
C ILE A 61 5.36 17.88 -0.10
N PHE A 62 6.54 18.17 0.46
CA PHE A 62 6.66 18.80 1.77
C PHE A 62 7.07 20.27 1.61
N VAL A 63 6.46 21.15 2.40
CA VAL A 63 6.61 22.61 2.25
C VAL A 63 7.34 23.23 3.46
N PRO A 64 8.26 24.20 3.28
CA PRO A 64 8.75 24.72 2.01
C PRO A 64 9.49 23.66 1.19
N ASP A 65 9.17 23.62 -0.10
CA ASP A 65 9.86 22.78 -1.07
C ASP A 65 11.26 23.37 -1.28
N ASP A 66 12.28 22.64 -0.82
CA ASP A 66 13.68 22.99 -0.98
C ASP A 66 14.44 21.82 -1.61
N VAL A 67 15.60 22.10 -2.18
CA VAL A 67 16.41 21.11 -2.91
C VAL A 67 16.83 19.90 -2.06
N PHE A 68 16.70 20.00 -0.72
CA PHE A 68 17.08 18.97 0.23
C PHE A 68 15.86 18.24 0.83
N THR A 69 14.65 18.62 0.44
CA THR A 69 13.40 18.03 0.89
C THR A 69 12.89 17.07 -0.19
N PRO A 70 12.80 15.76 0.09
CA PRO A 70 12.50 14.79 -0.95
C PRO A 70 11.01 14.79 -1.27
N ASP A 71 10.70 14.76 -2.57
CA ASP A 71 9.44 14.21 -3.05
C ASP A 71 9.37 12.72 -2.74
N ILE A 72 8.17 12.23 -2.39
CA ILE A 72 7.90 10.81 -2.16
C ILE A 72 6.82 10.34 -3.12
N PHE A 73 7.19 9.41 -3.99
CA PHE A 73 6.25 8.79 -4.95
C PHE A 73 5.44 7.66 -4.30
N PRO A 74 4.25 7.30 -4.84
CA PRO A 74 3.35 6.30 -4.27
C PRO A 74 4.03 4.93 -4.05
N ARG A 75 4.74 4.44 -5.07
CA ARG A 75 5.53 3.20 -4.96
C ARG A 75 6.60 3.29 -3.88
N GLU A 76 7.23 4.45 -3.73
CA GLU A 76 8.21 4.67 -2.69
C GLU A 76 7.58 4.64 -1.29
N ALA A 77 6.42 5.28 -1.10
CA ALA A 77 5.67 5.24 0.16
C ALA A 77 5.26 3.80 0.55
N VAL A 78 4.78 3.00 -0.41
CA VAL A 78 4.47 1.58 -0.18
C VAL A 78 5.73 0.82 0.20
N ASN A 79 6.85 1.02 -0.51
CA ASN A 79 8.11 0.35 -0.19
C ASN A 79 8.63 0.69 1.22
N MET A 80 8.52 1.96 1.65
CA MET A 80 8.85 2.37 3.02
C MET A 80 7.97 1.67 4.07
N ALA A 81 6.71 1.38 3.73
CA ALA A 81 5.83 0.64 4.60
C ALA A 81 6.21 -0.84 4.69
N LEU A 82 6.66 -1.45 3.58
CA LEU A 82 6.98 -2.87 3.52
C LEU A 82 8.30 -3.23 4.21
N ARG A 83 9.30 -2.35 4.17
CA ARG A 83 10.66 -2.64 4.68
C ARG A 83 11.36 -1.39 5.20
N LYS A 84 12.22 -1.54 6.21
CA LYS A 84 12.99 -0.42 6.79
C LYS A 84 14.13 0.05 5.89
N ARG A 85 14.71 -0.87 5.12
CA ARG A 85 15.75 -0.62 4.12
C ARG A 85 15.46 -1.46 2.89
N TYR A 86 15.96 -1.02 1.74
CA TYR A 86 15.66 -1.65 0.46
C TYR A 86 15.93 -3.17 0.41
N HIS A 87 16.96 -3.65 1.11
CA HIS A 87 17.34 -5.06 1.16
C HIS A 87 16.77 -5.83 2.36
N ASP A 88 16.03 -5.17 3.25
CA ASP A 88 15.43 -5.83 4.39
C ASP A 88 14.22 -6.67 3.92
N PRO A 89 14.01 -7.86 4.50
CA PRO A 89 12.89 -8.71 4.13
C PRO A 89 11.56 -8.07 4.54
N ILE A 90 10.50 -8.39 3.80
CA ILE A 90 9.14 -8.02 4.18
C ILE A 90 8.69 -8.89 5.34
N VAL A 91 8.23 -8.25 6.42
CA VAL A 91 7.74 -8.95 7.61
C VAL A 91 6.35 -8.46 7.96
N PHE A 92 5.37 -9.32 7.74
CA PHE A 92 3.99 -9.16 8.20
C PHE A 92 3.91 -9.56 9.68
N LEU A 93 3.51 -8.64 10.55
CA LEU A 93 3.19 -8.93 11.94
C LEU A 93 1.79 -9.51 12.07
N GLN A 94 0.86 -8.96 11.29
CA GLN A 94 -0.53 -9.41 11.26
C GLN A 94 -1.08 -9.28 9.85
N VAL A 95 -1.88 -10.27 9.46
CA VAL A 95 -2.69 -10.25 8.25
C VAL A 95 -4.12 -10.54 8.68
N GLN A 96 -5.03 -9.62 8.41
CA GLN A 96 -6.42 -9.73 8.82
C GLN A 96 -7.34 -9.43 7.63
N PRO A 97 -8.13 -10.40 7.15
CA PRO A 97 -9.20 -10.11 6.21
C PRO A 97 -10.28 -9.28 6.93
N LEU A 98 -10.78 -8.26 6.25
CA LEU A 98 -11.86 -7.40 6.69
C LEU A 98 -13.07 -7.55 5.77
N GLU A 99 -14.16 -6.86 6.09
CA GLU A 99 -15.32 -6.74 5.19
C GLU A 99 -14.95 -5.96 3.91
N ASN A 100 -15.83 -6.02 2.91
CA ASN A 100 -15.71 -5.24 1.66
C ASN A 100 -14.37 -5.46 0.93
N SER A 101 -13.92 -6.72 0.83
CA SER A 101 -12.73 -7.08 0.06
C SER A 101 -11.42 -6.44 0.54
N CYS A 102 -11.39 -5.96 1.79
CA CYS A 102 -10.22 -5.30 2.35
C CYS A 102 -9.37 -6.27 3.17
N ILE A 103 -8.05 -6.09 3.12
CA ILE A 103 -7.10 -6.84 3.95
C ILE A 103 -6.24 -5.83 4.70
N ARG A 104 -6.25 -5.92 6.03
CA ARG A 104 -5.37 -5.14 6.90
C ARG A 104 -4.06 -5.90 7.12
N LEU A 105 -2.96 -5.22 6.84
CA LEU A 105 -1.59 -5.72 6.97
C LEU A 105 -0.85 -4.85 7.97
N GLU A 106 -0.45 -5.42 9.11
CA GLU A 106 0.47 -4.75 10.03
C GLU A 106 1.90 -5.17 9.69
N MET A 107 2.78 -4.18 9.49
CA MET A 107 4.15 -4.41 9.06
C MET A 107 5.14 -4.21 10.21
N ALA A 108 6.28 -4.90 10.17
CA ALA A 108 7.35 -4.73 11.17
C ALA A 108 8.04 -3.35 11.16
N THR A 109 7.76 -2.53 10.14
CA THR A 109 8.13 -1.12 10.06
C THR A 109 7.34 -0.24 11.03
N GLY A 110 6.19 -0.73 11.52
CA GLY A 110 5.21 0.05 12.29
C GLY A 110 4.05 0.58 11.42
N SER A 111 4.16 0.47 10.09
CA SER A 111 3.13 0.88 9.15
C SER A 111 1.97 -0.11 9.08
N VAL A 112 0.81 0.39 8.67
CA VAL A 112 -0.39 -0.42 8.40
C VAL A 112 -0.87 -0.15 6.99
N LEU A 113 -1.04 -1.21 6.21
CA LEU A 113 -1.66 -1.13 4.88
C LEU A 113 -3.08 -1.68 4.96
N LEU A 114 -4.02 -0.97 4.35
CA LEU A 114 -5.36 -1.47 4.06
C LEU A 114 -5.44 -1.70 2.55
N LEU A 115 -5.25 -2.94 2.14
CA LEU A 115 -5.31 -3.34 0.75
C LEU A 115 -6.78 -3.52 0.35
N ASN A 116 -7.25 -2.71 -0.61
CA ASN A 116 -8.59 -2.84 -1.18
C ASN A 116 -8.54 -3.69 -2.46
N LEU A 117 -9.17 -4.86 -2.43
CA LEU A 117 -9.24 -5.76 -3.60
C LEU A 117 -10.56 -5.68 -4.37
N GLU A 118 -11.50 -4.81 -3.99
CA GLU A 118 -12.84 -4.75 -4.59
C GLU A 118 -12.78 -4.58 -6.12
N ASN A 119 -11.95 -3.64 -6.57
CA ASN A 119 -11.77 -3.36 -8.00
C ASN A 119 -11.10 -4.53 -8.73
N HIS A 120 -10.22 -5.27 -8.05
CA HIS A 120 -9.43 -6.36 -8.62
C HIS A 120 -10.16 -7.71 -8.61
N ARG A 121 -11.11 -7.95 -7.70
CA ARG A 121 -11.89 -9.20 -7.57
C ARG A 121 -12.71 -9.59 -8.80
N ARG A 122 -12.90 -8.68 -9.75
CA ARG A 122 -13.59 -8.97 -11.03
C ARG A 122 -12.64 -9.45 -12.12
N THR A 123 -11.35 -9.18 -11.98
CA THR A 123 -10.34 -9.63 -12.95
C THR A 123 -10.14 -11.13 -12.90
N ASN A 124 -9.71 -11.72 -14.02
CA ASN A 124 -9.51 -13.17 -14.15
C ASN A 124 -8.62 -13.78 -13.06
N ARG A 125 -7.59 -13.05 -12.62
CA ARG A 125 -6.64 -13.52 -11.61
C ARG A 125 -7.25 -13.57 -10.20
N TYR A 126 -7.98 -12.55 -9.80
CA TYR A 126 -8.52 -12.45 -8.44
C TYR A 126 -9.99 -12.84 -8.32
N ARG A 127 -10.65 -13.27 -9.42
CA ARG A 127 -12.05 -13.76 -9.40
C ARG A 127 -12.29 -14.86 -8.39
N VAL A 128 -11.30 -15.71 -8.16
CA VAL A 128 -11.37 -16.77 -7.14
C VAL A 128 -11.59 -16.23 -5.73
N LEU A 129 -11.12 -15.01 -5.46
CA LEU A 129 -11.30 -14.35 -4.17
C LEU A 129 -12.74 -13.93 -3.92
N GLN A 130 -13.67 -14.01 -4.89
CA GLN A 130 -15.11 -13.86 -4.65
C GLN A 130 -15.67 -14.93 -3.69
N ASN A 131 -14.98 -16.06 -3.58
CA ASN A 131 -15.24 -17.01 -2.51
C ASN A 131 -14.72 -16.44 -1.18
N GLU A 132 -15.65 -16.07 -0.29
CA GLU A 132 -15.37 -15.48 1.03
C GLU A 132 -14.56 -16.42 1.93
N GLU A 133 -14.73 -17.73 1.84
CA GLU A 133 -13.92 -18.69 2.62
C GLU A 133 -12.46 -18.63 2.17
N LEU A 134 -12.23 -18.60 0.86
CA LEU A 134 -10.88 -18.45 0.31
C LEU A 134 -10.28 -17.09 0.68
N PHE A 135 -11.04 -16.00 0.57
CA PHE A 135 -10.58 -14.67 0.96
C PHE A 135 -10.19 -14.61 2.44
N ARG A 136 -11.04 -15.16 3.32
CA ARG A 136 -10.79 -15.20 4.77
C ARG A 136 -9.63 -16.09 5.17
N SER A 137 -9.20 -17.01 4.30
CA SER A 137 -8.05 -17.87 4.55
C SER A 137 -6.68 -17.19 4.35
N VAL A 138 -6.68 -15.90 3.99
CA VAL A 138 -5.45 -15.13 3.74
C VAL A 138 -4.49 -15.21 4.93
N ARG A 139 -3.23 -15.47 4.63
CA ARG A 139 -2.14 -15.47 5.62
C ARG A 139 -0.82 -15.04 4.97
N ALA A 140 0.12 -14.62 5.81
CA ALA A 140 1.50 -14.43 5.37
C ALA A 140 2.20 -15.78 5.17
N ALA A 141 3.02 -15.87 4.11
CA ALA A 141 3.94 -16.97 3.86
C ALA A 141 5.28 -16.39 3.38
N GLY A 142 6.16 -16.12 4.33
CA GLY A 142 7.37 -15.33 4.08
C GLY A 142 7.01 -13.90 3.66
N GLU A 143 7.55 -13.46 2.53
CA GLU A 143 7.35 -12.12 1.96
C GLU A 143 6.12 -12.03 1.03
N SER A 144 5.19 -12.96 1.12
CA SER A 144 4.02 -13.03 0.25
C SER A 144 2.74 -13.28 1.04
N LEU A 145 1.62 -12.84 0.47
CA LEU A 145 0.29 -13.25 0.95
C LEU A 145 -0.15 -14.50 0.19
N VAL A 146 -0.76 -15.45 0.91
CA VAL A 146 -1.30 -16.67 0.32
C VAL A 146 -2.75 -16.88 0.75
N PHE A 147 -3.57 -17.32 -0.18
CA PHE A 147 -4.97 -17.70 0.03
C PHE A 147 -5.13 -19.19 -0.29
N GLY A 148 -5.87 -19.91 0.56
CA GLY A 148 -6.16 -21.33 0.44
C GLY A 148 -5.20 -22.22 1.24
N THR A 149 -5.48 -23.52 1.29
CA THR A 149 -4.64 -24.52 1.98
C THR A 149 -3.76 -25.28 0.98
N ALA A 150 -2.62 -25.77 1.45
CA ALA A 150 -1.69 -26.54 0.63
C ALA A 150 -2.23 -27.92 0.23
N GLU A 151 -3.27 -28.43 0.90
CA GLU A 151 -3.68 -29.83 0.86
C GLU A 151 -4.79 -30.19 -0.16
N GLY A 152 -5.23 -29.29 -1.05
CA GLY A 152 -6.27 -29.70 -2.00
C GLY A 152 -6.79 -28.73 -3.06
N GLY A 153 -6.13 -27.60 -3.35
CA GLY A 153 -6.65 -26.66 -4.35
C GLY A 153 -5.67 -25.61 -4.84
N LYS A 154 -6.11 -24.83 -5.85
CA LYS A 154 -5.38 -23.66 -6.37
C LYS A 154 -5.13 -22.66 -5.23
N THR A 155 -3.88 -22.54 -4.83
CA THR A 155 -3.42 -21.46 -3.94
C THR A 155 -3.21 -20.20 -4.78
N LEU A 156 -3.76 -19.09 -4.32
CA LEU A 156 -3.44 -17.77 -4.88
C LEU A 156 -2.31 -17.18 -4.03
N ARG A 157 -1.27 -16.68 -4.69
CA ARG A 157 -0.14 -16.02 -4.04
C ARG A 157 0.00 -14.61 -4.60
N ILE A 158 0.10 -13.64 -3.72
CA ILE A 158 0.42 -12.23 -4.03
C ILE A 158 1.87 -12.00 -3.60
N SER A 159 2.75 -11.72 -4.56
CA SER A 159 4.13 -11.34 -4.31
C SER A 159 4.24 -9.89 -3.83
N GLU A 160 5.45 -9.44 -3.49
CA GLU A 160 5.72 -8.03 -3.20
C GLU A 160 5.30 -7.10 -4.35
N ASP A 161 5.79 -7.38 -5.56
CA ASP A 161 5.53 -6.51 -6.72
C ASP A 161 4.03 -6.45 -7.01
N GLU A 162 3.35 -7.59 -6.85
CA GLU A 162 1.91 -7.70 -7.01
C GLU A 162 1.15 -6.94 -5.92
N LEU A 163 1.59 -7.04 -4.66
CA LEU A 163 1.02 -6.26 -3.56
C LEU A 163 1.16 -4.75 -3.81
N THR A 164 2.36 -4.32 -4.22
CA THR A 164 2.63 -2.92 -4.54
C THR A 164 1.78 -2.44 -5.70
N HIS A 165 1.66 -3.25 -6.75
CA HIS A 165 0.78 -2.97 -7.87
C HIS A 165 -0.67 -2.84 -7.42
N LEU A 166 -1.19 -3.80 -6.65
CA LEU A 166 -2.57 -3.80 -6.16
C LEU A 166 -2.89 -2.62 -5.24
N MET A 167 -1.91 -2.17 -4.44
CA MET A 167 -2.07 -0.97 -3.59
C MET A 167 -2.27 0.31 -4.41
N LEU A 168 -1.75 0.37 -5.63
CA LEU A 168 -1.68 1.59 -6.42
C LEU A 168 -2.62 1.58 -7.64
N SER A 169 -2.88 0.41 -8.22
CA SER A 169 -3.62 0.32 -9.47
C SER A 169 -5.12 0.18 -9.26
N VAL A 170 -5.87 0.86 -10.12
CA VAL A 170 -7.22 0.48 -10.49
C VAL A 170 -7.08 -0.36 -11.76
N PRO A 171 -7.64 -1.59 -11.83
CA PRO A 171 -7.59 -2.35 -13.06
C PRO A 171 -8.36 -1.60 -14.14
N ASP A 172 -7.83 -1.59 -15.36
CA ASP A 172 -8.60 -1.16 -16.52
C ASP A 172 -9.89 -1.98 -16.54
N GLN A 173 -11.04 -1.30 -16.68
CA GLN A 173 -12.26 -2.03 -16.96
C GLN A 173 -12.04 -2.69 -18.31
N GLU A 174 -11.77 -4.00 -18.33
CA GLU A 174 -11.94 -4.80 -19.54
C GLU A 174 -13.36 -4.49 -20.02
N GLU A 175 -13.46 -3.71 -21.10
CA GLU A 175 -14.71 -3.54 -21.82
C GLU A 175 -15.28 -4.93 -22.00
N GLY A 176 -16.50 -5.13 -21.52
CA GLY A 176 -17.24 -6.34 -21.79
C GLY A 176 -17.30 -6.51 -23.30
N LEU A 177 -16.44 -7.39 -23.84
CA LEU A 177 -16.70 -8.05 -25.10
C LEU A 177 -17.95 -8.89 -24.86
N SER A 178 -19.07 -8.21 -25.10
CA SER A 178 -20.39 -8.77 -25.19
C SER A 178 -20.40 -9.67 -26.42
N GLU A 179 -20.72 -10.94 -26.16
CA GLU A 179 -21.23 -11.99 -27.07
C GLU A 179 -20.42 -12.36 -28.32
#